data_AF-A0A381VAE6-F1
#
_entry.id   AF-A0A381VAE6-F1
#
_cell.length_a   1.000
_cell.length_b   1.000
_cell.length_c   1.000
_cell.angle_alpha   90.00
_cell.angle_beta   90.00
_cell.angle_gamma   90.00
#
_symmetry.space_group_name_H-M   'P 1'
#
loop_
_entity.id
_entity.type
_entity.pdbx_description
1 polymer ?
#
loop_
_entity_poly.entity_id
_entity_poly.type
_entity_poly.pdbx_seq_one_letter_code
_entity_poly.pdbx_strand_id
1 'polypeptide(L)'
;MSDETLFESRLSTLEKDNRRLKLALVALLLVLASVSLVGAIMPEQAPQVITARQFRVIDATDVVRVSISNSGITYYDRNGTRRSMVADAINYWDENNAIRVLIGDPGIIYVGEDGNVVWRTPER
;
A
#
# COMPACT_ATOMS: atom_id res chain seq x y z
N MET A 1 -2.51 -0.42 79.30
CA MET A 1 -2.85 0.03 77.94
C MET A 1 -4.32 0.39 77.96
N SER A 2 -4.69 1.64 77.75
CA SER A 2 -6.09 2.08 77.78
C SER A 2 -6.78 1.75 76.47
N ASP A 3 -8.10 1.60 76.47
CA ASP A 3 -8.90 1.34 75.26
C ASP A 3 -8.66 2.39 74.16
N GLU A 4 -8.37 3.63 74.56
CA GLU A 4 -8.00 4.73 73.69
C GLU A 4 -6.70 4.46 72.91
N THR A 5 -5.66 3.96 73.58
CA THR A 5 -4.39 3.61 72.91
C THR A 5 -4.53 2.44 71.93
N LEU A 6 -5.44 1.49 72.21
CA LEU A 6 -5.75 0.39 71.31
C LEU A 6 -6.55 0.88 70.10
N PHE A 7 -7.49 1.79 70.31
CA PHE A 7 -8.30 2.39 69.25
C PHE A 7 -7.42 3.16 68.25
N GLU A 8 -6.53 4.02 68.75
CA GLU A 8 -5.57 4.78 67.93
C GLU A 8 -4.63 3.86 67.12
N SER A 9 -4.17 2.77 67.72
CA SER A 9 -3.34 1.78 67.03
C SER A 9 -4.10 1.08 65.89
N ARG A 10 -5.37 0.76 66.07
CA ARG A 10 -6.20 0.15 65.02
C ARG A 10 -6.53 1.14 63.92
N LEU A 11 -6.87 2.38 64.28
CA LEU A 11 -7.17 3.45 63.34
C LEU A 11 -5.97 3.75 62.43
N SER A 12 -4.78 3.95 63.01
CA SER A 12 -3.55 4.21 62.25
C SER A 12 -3.16 3.06 61.31
N THR A 13 -3.41 1.80 61.71
CA THR A 13 -3.22 0.64 60.83
C THR A 13 -4.19 0.67 59.66
N LEU A 14 -5.47 0.95 59.94
CA LEU A 14 -6.51 1.03 58.92
C LEU A 14 -6.24 2.14 57.91
N GLU A 15 -5.77 3.31 58.34
CA GLU A 15 -5.39 4.43 57.48
C GLU A 15 -4.22 4.07 56.55
N LYS A 16 -3.21 3.40 57.09
CA LYS A 16 -2.06 2.92 56.33
C LYS A 16 -2.46 1.91 55.26
N ASP A 17 -3.32 0.96 55.62
CA ASP A 17 -3.79 -0.07 54.69
C ASP A 17 -4.73 0.52 53.63
N ASN A 18 -5.59 1.47 54.00
CA ASN A 18 -6.45 2.19 53.06
C ASN A 18 -5.61 2.99 52.04
N ARG A 19 -4.54 3.66 52.50
CA ARG A 19 -3.59 4.35 51.61
C ARG A 19 -2.91 3.38 50.65
N ARG A 20 -2.47 2.22 51.13
CA ARG A 20 -1.85 1.18 50.30
C ARG A 20 -2.84 0.62 49.28
N LEU A 21 -4.08 0.36 49.69
CA LEU A 21 -5.14 -0.14 48.82
C LEU A 21 -5.48 0.87 47.72
N LYS A 22 -5.60 2.15 48.06
CA LYS A 22 -5.80 3.23 47.07
C LYS A 22 -4.67 3.29 46.05
N LEU A 23 -3.42 3.21 46.50
CA LEU A 23 -2.26 3.20 45.61
C LEU A 23 -2.25 1.98 44.70
N ALA A 24 -2.55 0.79 45.24
CA ALA A 24 -2.62 -0.44 44.46
C ALA A 24 -3.74 -0.38 43.41
N LEU A 25 -4.91 0.17 43.77
CA LEU A 25 -6.03 0.33 42.85
C LEU A 25 -5.69 1.30 41.72
N VAL A 26 -5.05 2.43 42.02
CA VAL A 26 -4.60 3.39 41.00
C VAL A 26 -3.55 2.75 40.09
N ALA A 27 -2.57 2.03 40.63
CA ALA A 27 -1.57 1.33 39.84
C ALA A 27 -2.21 0.28 38.91
N LEU A 28 -3.19 -0.48 39.41
CA LEU A 28 -3.94 -1.45 38.61
C LEU A 28 -4.73 -0.76 37.48
N LEU A 29 -5.40 0.35 37.78
CA LEU A 29 -6.12 1.13 36.77
C LEU A 29 -5.18 1.68 35.68
N LEU A 30 -3.98 2.15 36.05
CA LEU A 30 -2.96 2.58 35.10
C LEU A 30 -2.49 1.43 34.20
N VAL A 31 -2.26 0.25 34.77
CA VAL A 31 -1.89 -0.95 33.99
C VAL A 31 -3.01 -1.33 33.02
N LEU A 32 -4.26 -1.39 33.48
CA LEU A 32 -5.41 -1.72 32.62
C LEU A 32 -5.60 -0.70 31.49
N ALA A 33 -5.47 0.60 31.80
CA ALA A 33 -5.54 1.66 30.80
C ALA A 33 -4.40 1.57 29.77
N SER A 34 -3.20 1.18 30.20
CA SER A 34 -2.06 1.01 29.29
C SER A 34 -2.26 -0.14 28.28
N VAL A 35 -2.90 -1.24 28.69
CA VAL A 35 -3.23 -2.36 27.80
C VAL A 35 -4.22 -1.93 26.72
N SER A 36 -5.25 -1.16 27.09
CA SER A 36 -6.20 -0.61 26.12
C SER A 36 -5.55 0.36 25.13
N LEU A 37 -4.59 1.17 25.59
CA LEU A 37 -3.84 2.07 24.72
C LEU A 37 -3.01 1.29 23.71
N VAL A 38 -2.25 0.28 24.13
CA VAL A 38 -1.40 -0.53 23.23
C VAL A 38 -2.21 -1.30 22.19
N GLY A 39 -3.39 -1.83 22.57
CA GLY A 39 -4.27 -2.52 21.63
C GLY A 39 -4.84 -1.62 20.52
N ALA A 40 -5.05 -0.33 20.82
CA ALA A 40 -5.57 0.64 19.85
C ALA A 40 -4.53 1.09 18.80
N ILE A 41 -3.23 0.85 19.05
CA ILE A 41 -2.13 1.19 18.12
C ILE A 41 -1.75 0.00 17.24
N MET A 42 -2.48 -1.12 17.27
CA MET A 42 -2.26 -2.16 16.27
C MET A 42 -2.49 -1.55 14.89
N PRO A 43 -1.45 -1.42 14.04
CA PRO A 43 -1.64 -0.86 12.72
C PRO A 43 -2.65 -1.75 12.00
N GLU A 44 -3.70 -1.12 11.50
CA GLU A 44 -4.63 -1.76 10.57
C GLU A 44 -3.77 -2.44 9.50
N GLN A 45 -3.93 -3.75 9.37
CA GLN A 45 -3.09 -4.53 8.47
C GLN A 45 -3.24 -3.93 7.08
N ALA A 46 -2.14 -3.43 6.50
CA ALA A 46 -2.17 -2.93 5.15
C ALA A 46 -2.83 -4.00 4.26
N PRO A 47 -3.78 -3.62 3.40
CA PRO A 47 -4.52 -4.59 2.61
C PRO A 47 -3.52 -5.41 1.79
N GLN A 48 -3.60 -6.73 1.90
CA GLN A 48 -2.73 -7.64 1.14
C GLN A 48 -2.96 -7.53 -0.37
N VAL A 49 -4.15 -7.07 -0.77
CA VAL A 49 -4.55 -6.87 -2.15
C VAL A 49 -5.11 -5.46 -2.30
N ILE A 50 -4.55 -4.70 -3.23
CA ILE A 50 -5.07 -3.38 -3.62
C ILE A 50 -5.90 -3.56 -4.88
N THR A 51 -7.16 -3.12 -4.84
CA THR A 51 -8.03 -3.03 -6.01
C THR A 51 -8.13 -1.58 -6.45
N ALA A 52 -7.79 -1.30 -7.70
CA ALA A 52 -7.86 0.04 -8.27
C ALA A 52 -8.33 -0.01 -9.73
N ARG A 53 -8.93 1.09 -10.20
CA ARG A 53 -9.28 1.26 -11.63
C ARG A 53 -8.04 1.33 -12.53
N GLN A 54 -6.92 1.81 -11.98
CA GLN A 54 -5.67 2.01 -12.70
C GLN A 54 -4.48 1.98 -11.75
N PHE A 55 -3.39 1.36 -12.19
CA PHE A 55 -2.08 1.51 -11.57
C PHE A 55 -1.17 2.31 -12.50
N ARG A 56 -0.42 3.25 -11.94
CA ARG A 56 0.55 4.07 -12.68
C ARG A 56 1.91 3.99 -12.01
N VAL A 57 2.94 3.71 -12.81
CA VAL A 57 4.33 3.91 -12.42
C VAL A 57 4.72 5.29 -12.94
N ILE A 58 5.07 6.18 -12.03
CA ILE A 58 5.44 7.58 -12.31
C ILE A 58 6.91 7.73 -11.94
N ASP A 59 7.72 8.34 -12.82
CA ASP A 59 9.14 8.59 -12.52
C ASP A 59 9.36 9.86 -11.69
N ALA A 60 10.61 10.14 -11.34
CA ALA A 60 10.99 11.30 -10.53
C ALA A 60 10.71 12.66 -11.21
N THR A 61 10.32 12.67 -12.48
CA THR A 61 9.95 13.87 -13.26
C THR A 61 8.45 14.00 -13.46
N ASP A 62 7.64 13.25 -12.70
CA ASP A 62 6.18 13.18 -12.78
C ASP A 62 5.63 12.64 -14.12
N VAL A 63 6.49 12.00 -14.91
CA VAL A 63 6.10 11.35 -16.17
C VAL A 63 5.61 9.93 -15.89
N VAL A 64 4.41 9.60 -16.36
CA VAL A 64 3.90 8.21 -16.33
C VAL A 64 4.77 7.36 -17.24
N ARG A 65 5.37 6.30 -16.69
CA ARG A 65 6.20 5.33 -17.43
C ARG A 65 5.45 4.06 -17.79
N VAL A 66 4.56 3.63 -16.90
CA VAL A 66 3.68 2.48 -17.11
C VAL A 66 2.29 2.82 -16.62
N SER A 67 1.28 2.47 -17.41
CA SER A 67 -0.13 2.53 -17.01
C SER A 67 -0.77 1.18 -17.20
N ILE A 68 -1.37 0.63 -16.14
CA ILE A 68 -2.15 -0.61 -16.16
C ILE A 68 -3.60 -0.24 -15.89
N SER A 69 -4.48 -0.54 -16.84
CA SER A 69 -5.91 -0.19 -16.78
C SER A 69 -6.75 -1.20 -17.55
N ASN A 70 -8.07 -0.97 -17.66
CA ASN A 70 -8.94 -1.73 -18.55
C ASN A 70 -8.53 -1.67 -20.04
N SER A 71 -7.76 -0.66 -20.45
CA SER A 71 -7.20 -0.57 -21.80
C SER A 71 -5.93 -1.42 -22.00
N GLY A 72 -5.45 -2.10 -20.97
CA GLY A 72 -4.23 -2.90 -21.00
C GLY A 72 -3.04 -2.22 -20.30
N ILE A 73 -1.83 -2.62 -20.69
CA ILE A 73 -0.55 -2.14 -20.14
C ILE A 73 0.14 -1.27 -21.18
N THR A 74 0.34 0.01 -20.88
CA THR A 74 0.99 0.97 -21.77
C THR A 74 2.32 1.42 -21.19
N TYR A 75 3.37 1.39 -22.01
CA TYR A 75 4.71 1.90 -21.69
C TYR A 75 4.98 3.21 -22.43
N TYR A 76 5.56 4.17 -21.70
CA TYR A 76 5.88 5.49 -22.20
C TYR A 76 7.38 5.75 -22.11
N ASP A 77 7.87 6.58 -23.03
CA ASP A 77 9.23 7.10 -22.99
C ASP A 77 9.40 8.26 -21.99
N ARG A 78 10.58 8.88 -22.00
CA ARG A 78 10.91 10.01 -21.12
C ARG A 78 10.08 11.26 -21.37
N ASN A 79 9.52 11.40 -22.57
CA ASN A 79 8.73 12.55 -22.95
C ASN A 79 7.23 12.30 -22.73
N GLY A 80 6.85 11.16 -22.11
CA GLY A 80 5.46 10.77 -21.93
C GLY A 80 4.78 10.28 -23.21
N THR A 81 5.56 9.94 -24.24
CA THR A 81 5.01 9.39 -25.49
C THR A 81 4.93 7.87 -25.41
N ARG A 82 3.81 7.31 -25.83
CA ARG A 82 3.60 5.85 -25.85
C ARG A 82 4.60 5.18 -26.81
N ARG A 83 5.28 4.13 -26.34
CA ARG A 83 6.20 3.31 -27.15
C ARG A 83 5.81 1.86 -27.23
N SER A 84 5.03 1.35 -26.27
CA SER A 84 4.48 0.01 -26.37
C SER A 84 3.17 -0.12 -25.63
N MET A 85 2.33 -1.05 -26.06
CA MET A 85 1.05 -1.36 -25.45
C MET A 85 0.76 -2.84 -25.59
N VAL A 86 0.36 -3.47 -24.50
CA VAL A 86 -0.19 -4.82 -24.44
C VAL A 86 -1.68 -4.70 -24.13
N ALA A 87 -2.51 -4.99 -25.12
CA ALA A 87 -3.97 -4.99 -25.03
C ALA A 87 -4.51 -6.15 -25.89
N ASP A 88 -5.47 -5.90 -26.79
CA ASP A 88 -5.93 -6.88 -27.79
C ASP A 88 -4.79 -7.36 -28.72
N ALA A 89 -3.78 -6.50 -28.89
CA ALA A 89 -2.52 -6.81 -29.55
C ALA A 89 -1.35 -6.21 -28.77
N ILE A 90 -0.13 -6.67 -29.05
CA ILE A 90 1.11 -6.03 -28.60
C ILE A 90 1.61 -5.14 -29.73
N ASN A 91 1.76 -3.86 -29.42
CA ASN A 91 2.21 -2.85 -30.36
C ASN A 91 3.52 -2.22 -29.88
N TYR A 92 4.37 -1.85 -30.82
CA TYR A 92 5.52 -0.99 -30.59
C TYR A 92 5.47 0.22 -31.54
N TRP A 93 5.63 1.41 -31.00
CA TRP A 93 5.68 2.67 -31.74
C TRP A 93 7.09 3.23 -31.76
N ASP A 94 7.48 3.77 -32.90
CA ASP A 94 8.69 4.61 -33.00
C ASP A 94 8.47 6.01 -32.41
N GLU A 95 9.49 6.85 -32.46
CA GLU A 95 9.48 8.24 -32.00
C GLU A 95 8.42 9.11 -32.66
N ASN A 96 8.04 8.79 -33.90
CA ASN A 96 7.08 9.51 -34.72
C ASN A 96 5.63 9.01 -34.56
N ASN A 97 5.39 8.14 -33.57
CA ASN A 97 4.08 7.56 -33.26
C ASN A 97 3.52 6.68 -34.39
N ALA A 98 4.41 6.07 -35.19
CA ALA A 98 4.07 5.03 -36.16
C ALA A 98 4.32 3.64 -35.55
N ILE A 99 3.39 2.70 -35.78
CA ILE A 99 3.55 1.31 -35.33
C ILE A 99 4.63 0.64 -36.19
N ARG A 100 5.66 0.11 -35.55
CA ARG A 100 6.75 -0.64 -36.21
C ARG A 100 6.66 -2.14 -35.96
N VAL A 101 6.08 -2.55 -34.85
CA VAL A 101 5.81 -3.96 -34.56
C VAL A 101 4.37 -4.12 -34.11
N LEU A 102 3.67 -5.05 -34.74
CA LEU A 102 2.35 -5.53 -34.32
C LEU A 102 2.47 -7.04 -34.07
N ILE A 103 2.01 -7.48 -32.90
CA ILE A 103 1.87 -8.90 -32.55
C ILE A 103 0.41 -9.09 -32.14
N GLY A 104 -0.35 -9.80 -32.95
CA GLY A 104 -1.78 -10.05 -32.73
C GLY A 104 -2.30 -11.03 -33.76
N ASP A 105 -3.59 -11.00 -34.02
CA ASP A 105 -4.18 -11.68 -35.18
C ASP A 105 -4.00 -10.78 -36.43
N PRO A 106 -3.40 -11.24 -37.55
CA PRO A 106 -3.08 -12.63 -37.93
C PRO A 106 -1.67 -13.15 -37.58
N GLY A 107 -0.81 -12.35 -36.96
CA GLY A 107 0.50 -12.81 -36.51
C GLY A 107 1.43 -11.68 -36.09
N ILE A 108 2.70 -11.78 -36.49
CA ILE A 108 3.72 -10.75 -36.22
C ILE A 108 4.01 -9.99 -37.50
N ILE A 109 3.98 -8.66 -37.44
CA ILE A 109 4.29 -7.76 -38.56
C ILE A 109 5.35 -6.76 -38.10
N TYR A 110 6.40 -6.61 -38.91
CA TYR A 110 7.41 -5.57 -38.79
C TYR A 110 7.31 -4.60 -39.97
N VAL A 111 7.17 -3.32 -39.66
CA VAL A 111 6.97 -2.24 -40.64
C VAL A 111 8.18 -1.31 -40.62
N GLY A 112 8.74 -1.04 -41.81
CA GLY A 112 9.85 -0.12 -42.00
C GLY A 112 9.46 1.33 -41.79
N GLU A 113 10.45 2.22 -41.75
CA GLU A 113 10.23 3.67 -41.56
C GLU A 113 9.37 4.28 -42.67
N ASP A 114 9.48 3.74 -43.88
CA ASP A 114 8.71 4.09 -45.08
C ASP A 114 7.24 3.65 -45.02
N GLY A 115 6.84 2.91 -43.99
CA GLY A 115 5.49 2.37 -43.84
C GLY A 115 5.25 1.04 -44.55
N ASN A 116 6.25 0.49 -45.24
CA ASN A 116 6.14 -0.81 -45.90
C ASN A 116 6.40 -1.96 -44.93
N VAL A 117 5.72 -3.09 -45.14
CA VAL A 117 6.02 -4.31 -44.39
C VAL A 117 7.39 -4.82 -44.82
N VAL A 118 8.32 -4.86 -43.87
CA VAL A 118 9.66 -5.42 -44.06
C VAL A 118 9.63 -6.93 -43.84
N TRP A 119 8.86 -7.38 -42.86
CA TRP A 119 8.71 -8.80 -42.55
C TRP A 119 7.36 -9.08 -41.89
N ARG A 120 6.79 -10.25 -42.15
CA ARG A 120 5.61 -10.76 -41.44
C ARG A 120 5.68 -12.28 -41.32
N THR A 121 5.00 -12.83 -40.32
CA THR A 121 4.75 -14.27 -40.25
C THR A 121 3.97 -14.75 -41.49
N PRO A 122 4.18 -16.00 -41.95
CA PRO A 122 3.36 -16.58 -43.02
C PRO A 122 1.87 -16.53 -42.67
N GLU A 123 1.03 -16.37 -43.71
CA GLU A 123 -0.42 -16.53 -43.56
C GLU A 123 -0.73 -17.99 -43.19
N ARG A 124 -1.66 -18.20 -42.25
CA ARG A 124 -2.11 -19.53 -41.83
C ARG A 124 -3.17 -20.08 -42.77
#